data_AF-A0A8X6MFS3-F1
#
_entry.id   AF-A0A8X6MFS3-F1
#
_cell.length_a   1.000
_cell.length_b   1.000
_cell.length_c   1.000
_cell.angle_alpha   90.00
_cell.angle_beta   90.00
_cell.angle_gamma   90.00
#
_symmetry.space_group_name_H-M   'P 1'
#
loop_
_entity.id
_entity.type
_entity.pdbx_description
1 polymer ?
#
loop_
_entity_poly.entity_id
_entity_poly.type
_entity_poly.pdbx_seq_one_letter_code
_entity_poly.pdbx_strand_id
1 'polypeptide(L)'
;MLIMGPVSFIFAAYSSTMHPSLENINLFDIGSLKEETVKDILTEARVLPDRISTPICPICGHETSANKDSSRKLGWVWICKNKYRFGCSGKVNPLSNTFFENIKIRLLDVFLLIICFVTKMQVSLVLEHLNLFRNRRGQPQMSWATIVDFYSRMREVTEIVASHHDKLLRGPESEDISDKMPKTSNKKLLEALSDDDEVPFMDDVDGDPDWEDF
;
A
#
# COMPACT_ATOMS: atom_id res chain seq x y z
N MET A 1 17.89 30.00 23.83
CA MET A 1 18.90 29.22 23.08
C MET A 1 18.16 28.09 22.39
N LEU A 2 17.86 28.25 21.10
CA LEU A 2 17.06 27.30 20.31
C LEU A 2 17.98 26.19 19.83
N ILE A 3 17.88 25.02 20.43
CA ILE A 3 18.59 23.83 19.95
C ILE A 3 17.75 23.26 18.80
N MET A 4 18.14 23.62 17.58
CA MET A 4 17.72 22.94 16.36
C MET A 4 18.42 21.59 16.27
N GLY A 5 17.66 20.50 16.20
CA GLY A 5 18.09 19.18 15.74
C GLY A 5 17.41 18.01 16.48
N PRO A 6 17.15 16.84 15.83
CA PRO A 6 17.16 16.51 14.41
C PRO A 6 15.74 16.11 13.93
N VAL A 7 15.16 16.88 13.00
CA VAL A 7 13.97 16.47 12.21
C VAL A 7 14.37 15.52 11.06
N SER A 8 15.66 15.22 10.94
CA SER A 8 16.27 14.60 9.75
C SER A 8 16.35 13.07 9.76
N PHE A 9 15.75 12.33 10.69
CA PHE A 9 16.04 10.89 10.81
C PHE A 9 14.91 9.91 10.44
N ILE A 10 13.69 10.36 10.16
CA ILE A 10 12.60 9.44 9.72
C ILE A 10 12.10 9.75 8.30
N PHE A 11 12.49 10.89 7.71
CA PHE A 11 12.24 11.18 6.29
C PHE A 11 13.48 11.01 5.38
N ALA A 12 14.66 10.73 5.94
CA ALA A 12 15.92 10.76 5.19
C ALA A 12 16.29 9.46 4.45
N ALA A 13 15.41 8.46 4.40
CA ALA A 13 15.70 7.26 3.61
C ALA A 13 15.35 7.43 2.11
N TYR A 14 14.46 8.35 1.72
CA TYR A 14 14.15 8.57 0.30
C TYR A 14 13.77 10.04 0.03
N SER A 15 14.58 10.68 -0.83
CA SER A 15 14.48 12.04 -1.39
C SER A 15 15.16 13.16 -0.59
N SER A 16 16.24 13.70 -1.17
CA SER A 16 17.04 14.83 -0.68
C SER A 16 16.32 16.18 -0.71
N THR A 17 15.02 16.20 -1.00
CA THR A 17 14.20 17.41 -1.13
C THR A 17 12.89 17.17 -0.38
N MET A 18 12.59 18.05 0.59
CA MET A 18 11.30 18.06 1.27
C MET A 18 10.20 18.25 0.21
N HIS A 19 9.11 17.47 0.26
CA HIS A 19 8.04 17.59 -0.73
C HIS A 19 7.57 19.06 -0.80
N PRO A 20 7.42 19.69 -1.98
CA PRO A 20 7.15 21.13 -2.10
C PRO A 20 5.93 21.61 -1.29
N SER A 21 4.90 20.77 -1.19
CA SER A 21 3.71 21.06 -0.36
C SER A 21 4.00 21.12 1.14
N LEU A 22 5.14 20.61 1.62
CA LEU A 22 5.59 20.66 3.02
C LEU A 22 6.53 21.83 3.31
N GLU A 23 7.15 22.45 2.30
CA GLU A 23 8.16 23.52 2.47
C GLU A 23 7.65 24.75 3.21
N ASN A 24 6.34 25.00 3.15
CA ASN A 24 5.70 26.17 3.74
C ASN A 24 4.64 25.80 4.79
N ILE A 25 4.60 24.54 5.25
CA ILE A 25 3.64 24.14 6.28
C ILE A 25 4.15 24.61 7.64
N ASN A 26 3.55 25.67 8.14
CA ASN A 26 3.58 25.96 9.57
C ASN A 26 2.83 24.84 10.30
N LEU A 27 3.44 24.22 11.32
CA LEU A 27 2.80 23.16 12.12
C LEU A 27 1.44 23.59 12.68
N PHE A 28 1.25 24.89 12.89
CA PHE A 28 0.01 25.51 13.37
C PHE A 28 -0.96 25.92 12.25
N ASP A 29 -0.52 25.93 10.99
CA ASP A 29 -1.32 26.18 9.78
C ASP A 29 -1.50 24.92 8.91
N ILE A 30 -1.16 23.76 9.48
CA ILE A 30 -1.47 22.42 9.00
C ILE A 30 -2.97 22.28 8.62
N GLY A 31 -3.83 23.13 9.18
CA GLY A 31 -5.24 23.13 8.86
C GLY A 31 -5.60 23.50 7.42
N SER A 32 -4.66 24.04 6.64
CA SER A 32 -4.81 24.29 5.21
C SER A 32 -4.66 23.04 4.32
N LEU A 33 -4.10 21.95 4.86
CA LEU A 33 -3.91 20.70 4.12
C LEU A 33 -5.24 20.04 3.74
N LYS A 34 -5.37 19.76 2.44
CA LYS A 34 -6.45 18.94 1.89
C LYS A 34 -6.09 17.46 1.97
N GLU A 35 -7.11 16.62 2.05
CA GLU A 35 -6.90 15.17 2.16
C GLU A 35 -6.31 14.59 0.86
N GLU A 36 -6.59 15.22 -0.28
CA GLU A 36 -5.99 14.91 -1.58
C GLU A 36 -4.47 15.12 -1.56
N THR A 37 -4.00 16.26 -1.06
CA THR A 37 -2.56 16.55 -0.94
C THR A 37 -1.84 15.52 -0.07
N VAL A 38 -2.49 15.07 1.01
CA VAL A 38 -1.93 14.02 1.87
C VAL A 38 -1.83 12.68 1.13
N LYS A 39 -2.82 12.33 0.31
CA LYS A 39 -2.76 11.10 -0.52
C LYS A 39 -1.59 11.17 -1.49
N ASP A 40 -1.38 12.31 -2.14
CA ASP A 40 -0.31 12.50 -3.11
C ASP A 40 1.06 12.34 -2.44
N ILE A 41 1.30 13.05 -1.32
CA ILE A 41 2.55 12.95 -0.54
C ILE A 41 2.83 11.51 -0.12
N LEU A 42 1.82 10.81 0.44
CA LEU A 42 2.00 9.44 0.93
C LEU A 42 2.17 8.42 -0.21
N THR A 43 1.62 8.70 -1.39
CA THR A 43 1.81 7.86 -2.59
C THR A 43 3.20 8.06 -3.18
N GLU A 44 3.67 9.31 -3.26
CA GLU A 44 5.04 9.64 -3.70
C GLU A 44 6.09 9.02 -2.78
N ALA A 45 5.86 9.08 -1.46
CA ALA A 45 6.68 8.41 -0.46
C ALA A 45 6.54 6.88 -0.44
N ARG A 46 5.76 6.28 -1.37
CA ARG A 46 5.51 4.83 -1.50
C ARG A 46 4.93 4.17 -0.25
N VAL A 47 4.30 4.96 0.63
CA VAL A 47 3.62 4.44 1.83
C VAL A 47 2.21 3.98 1.49
N LEU A 48 1.58 4.62 0.51
CA LEU A 48 0.32 4.17 -0.09
C LEU A 48 0.56 3.40 -1.39
N PRO A 49 -0.28 2.38 -1.67
CA PRO A 49 -0.20 1.66 -2.93
C PRO A 49 -0.56 2.59 -4.10
N ASP A 50 0.10 2.34 -5.24
CA ASP A 50 -0.28 2.97 -6.49
C ASP A 50 -1.59 2.32 -7.01
N ARG A 51 -2.44 3.14 -7.60
CA ARG A 51 -3.66 2.70 -8.28
C ARG A 51 -3.34 1.86 -9.53
N ILE A 52 -2.18 2.08 -10.14
CA ILE A 52 -1.74 1.40 -11.37
C ILE A 52 -1.27 -0.03 -11.08
N SER A 53 -0.61 -0.28 -9.95
CA SER A 53 -0.17 -1.63 -9.56
C SER A 53 -1.36 -2.47 -9.11
N THR A 54 -1.90 -3.32 -9.98
CA THR A 54 -3.08 -4.13 -9.67
C THR A 54 -2.69 -5.48 -9.06
N PRO A 55 -3.17 -5.82 -7.85
CA PRO A 55 -2.93 -7.13 -7.27
C PRO A 55 -3.76 -8.19 -7.98
N ILE A 56 -3.39 -9.45 -7.75
CA ILE A 56 -4.17 -10.60 -8.20
C ILE A 56 -5.39 -10.80 -7.31
N CYS A 57 -6.50 -11.25 -7.89
CA CYS A 57 -7.71 -11.59 -7.16
C CYS A 57 -7.45 -12.78 -6.22
N PRO A 58 -7.71 -12.64 -4.91
CA PRO A 58 -7.43 -13.69 -3.93
C PRO A 58 -8.37 -14.90 -4.06
N ILE A 59 -9.48 -14.78 -4.79
CA ILE A 59 -10.48 -15.85 -4.95
C ILE A 59 -10.17 -16.72 -6.17
N CYS A 60 -9.89 -16.10 -7.32
CA CYS A 60 -9.79 -16.82 -8.60
C CYS A 60 -8.46 -16.65 -9.32
N GLY A 61 -7.47 -15.96 -8.73
CA GLY A 61 -6.14 -15.80 -9.30
C GLY A 61 -6.06 -14.89 -10.54
N HIS A 62 -7.16 -14.27 -10.96
CA HIS A 62 -7.17 -13.38 -12.13
C HIS A 62 -6.82 -11.94 -11.78
N GLU A 63 -6.41 -11.17 -12.79
CA GLU A 63 -6.15 -9.73 -12.65
C GLU A 63 -7.35 -8.96 -12.08
N THR A 64 -7.03 -7.88 -11.38
CA THR A 64 -7.99 -6.91 -10.89
C THR A 64 -7.88 -5.59 -11.65
N SER A 65 -8.89 -4.74 -11.53
CA SER A 65 -8.86 -3.35 -12.00
C SER A 65 -9.34 -2.40 -10.91
N ALA A 66 -8.76 -1.20 -10.87
CA ALA A 66 -9.08 -0.20 -9.86
C ALA A 66 -10.40 0.52 -10.20
N ASN A 67 -11.41 0.33 -9.38
CA ASN A 67 -12.72 0.98 -9.49
C ASN A 67 -12.93 2.04 -8.42
N LYS A 68 -13.63 3.12 -8.77
CA LYS A 68 -13.99 4.19 -7.83
C LYS A 68 -14.95 3.65 -6.78
N ASP A 69 -14.64 3.90 -5.51
CA ASP A 69 -15.46 3.51 -4.37
C ASP A 69 -15.26 4.56 -3.26
N SER A 70 -16.17 5.54 -3.21
CA SER A 70 -16.11 6.64 -2.24
C SER A 70 -16.29 6.20 -0.78
N SER A 71 -16.78 4.98 -0.55
CA SER A 71 -16.88 4.41 0.80
C SER A 71 -15.52 4.00 1.38
N ARG A 72 -14.50 3.87 0.51
CA ARG A 72 -13.14 3.51 0.92
C ARG A 72 -12.31 4.74 1.24
N LYS A 73 -11.37 4.61 2.17
CA LYS A 73 -10.49 5.70 2.62
C LYS A 73 -9.69 6.33 1.46
N LEU A 74 -9.20 5.51 0.52
CA LEU A 74 -8.51 6.01 -0.67
C LEU A 74 -9.48 6.45 -1.79
N GLY A 75 -10.77 6.14 -1.68
CA GLY A 75 -11.79 6.47 -2.69
C GLY A 75 -11.88 5.47 -3.83
N TRP A 76 -11.23 4.31 -3.70
CA TRP A 76 -11.23 3.26 -4.71
C TRP A 76 -10.91 1.88 -4.11
N VAL A 77 -11.18 0.83 -4.88
CA VAL A 77 -10.95 -0.58 -4.55
C VAL A 77 -10.57 -1.34 -5.81
N TRP A 78 -9.77 -2.40 -5.69
CA TRP A 78 -9.54 -3.31 -6.82
C TRP A 78 -10.66 -4.35 -6.89
N ILE A 79 -11.25 -4.52 -8.07
CA ILE A 79 -12.29 -5.51 -8.34
C ILE A 79 -11.77 -6.51 -9.36
N CYS A 80 -12.05 -7.79 -9.15
CA CYS A 80 -11.69 -8.84 -10.11
C CYS A 80 -12.28 -8.55 -11.50
N LYS A 81 -11.44 -8.59 -12.55
CA LYS A 81 -11.90 -8.44 -13.94
C LYS A 81 -12.86 -9.57 -14.36
N ASN A 82 -12.71 -10.73 -13.74
CA ASN A 82 -13.54 -11.91 -14.02
C ASN A 82 -14.95 -11.84 -13.42
N LYS A 83 -15.31 -10.75 -12.73
CA LYS A 83 -16.63 -10.51 -12.16
C LYS A 83 -17.74 -10.63 -13.20
N TYR A 84 -17.53 -10.07 -14.39
CA TYR A 84 -18.56 -10.02 -15.43
C TYR A 84 -18.67 -11.32 -16.24
N ARG A 85 -17.58 -12.09 -16.36
CA ARG A 85 -17.54 -13.32 -17.18
C ARG A 85 -17.89 -14.59 -16.39
N PHE A 86 -17.46 -14.68 -15.12
CA PHE A 86 -17.68 -15.88 -14.28
C PHE A 86 -18.27 -15.55 -12.90
N GLY A 87 -18.79 -14.34 -12.70
CA GLY A 87 -19.44 -13.96 -11.44
C GLY A 87 -18.50 -13.82 -10.24
N CYS A 88 -17.18 -13.76 -10.43
CA CYS A 88 -16.24 -13.65 -9.31
C CYS A 88 -16.46 -12.34 -8.52
N SER A 89 -16.76 -12.46 -7.24
CA SER A 89 -17.03 -11.32 -6.34
C SER A 89 -15.76 -10.78 -5.66
N GLY A 90 -14.57 -11.21 -6.10
CA GLY A 90 -13.29 -10.85 -5.50
C GLY A 90 -13.04 -9.34 -5.49
N LYS A 91 -12.66 -8.82 -4.33
CA LYS A 91 -12.28 -7.43 -4.10
C LYS A 91 -11.04 -7.38 -3.23
N VAL A 92 -10.15 -6.44 -3.53
CA VAL A 92 -8.94 -6.21 -2.73
C VAL A 92 -8.95 -4.77 -2.24
N ASN A 93 -8.91 -4.60 -0.92
CA ASN A 93 -8.78 -3.28 -0.31
C ASN A 93 -7.34 -2.80 -0.50
N PRO A 94 -7.12 -1.58 -1.03
CA PRO A 94 -5.77 -1.08 -1.23
C PRO A 94 -4.95 -0.97 0.06
N LEU A 95 -5.60 -0.76 1.20
CA LEU A 95 -4.88 -0.64 2.46
C LEU A 95 -4.63 -1.98 3.17
N SER A 96 -5.02 -3.12 2.58
CA SER A 96 -4.73 -4.43 3.17
C SER A 96 -3.24 -4.73 3.17
N ASN A 97 -2.75 -5.31 4.26
CA ASN A 97 -1.32 -5.56 4.51
C ASN A 97 -0.45 -4.29 4.48
N THR A 98 -1.02 -3.13 4.83
CA THR A 98 -0.26 -1.86 4.92
C THR A 98 -0.27 -1.33 6.34
N PHE A 99 0.61 -0.37 6.63
CA PHE A 99 0.57 0.38 7.89
C PHE A 99 -0.80 1.02 8.17
N PHE A 100 -1.60 1.31 7.14
CA PHE A 100 -2.91 1.94 7.30
C PHE A 100 -4.06 0.94 7.48
N GLU A 101 -3.77 -0.36 7.49
CA GLU A 101 -4.77 -1.38 7.72
C GLU A 101 -5.43 -1.20 9.09
N ASN A 102 -6.76 -1.36 9.12
CA ASN A 102 -7.62 -1.23 10.30
C ASN A 102 -7.61 0.15 11.00
N ILE A 103 -6.96 1.17 10.43
CA ILE A 103 -7.03 2.53 10.97
C ILE A 103 -8.43 3.09 10.69
N LYS A 104 -9.15 3.50 11.75
CA LYS A 104 -10.51 4.05 11.64
C LYS A 104 -10.55 5.57 11.46
N ILE A 105 -9.48 6.27 11.82
CA ILE A 105 -9.34 7.72 11.63
C ILE A 105 -9.01 8.07 10.18
N ARG A 106 -9.36 9.29 9.75
CA ARG A 106 -9.17 9.74 8.37
C ARG A 106 -7.69 9.89 8.05
N LEU A 107 -7.34 9.80 6.76
CA LEU A 107 -5.94 9.81 6.35
C LEU A 107 -5.24 11.12 6.69
N LEU A 108 -5.95 12.24 6.56
CA LEU A 108 -5.44 13.54 7.01
C LEU A 108 -5.08 13.52 8.49
N ASP A 109 -5.98 13.03 9.37
CA ASP A 109 -5.71 12.98 10.81
C ASP A 109 -4.51 12.08 11.12
N VAL A 110 -4.37 10.95 10.44
CA VAL A 110 -3.20 10.06 10.54
C VAL A 110 -1.92 10.80 10.20
N PHE A 111 -1.92 11.54 9.08
CA PHE A 111 -0.76 12.31 8.64
C PHE A 111 -0.36 13.37 9.68
N LEU A 112 -1.34 14.07 10.27
CA LEU A 112 -1.06 15.04 11.34
C LEU A 112 -0.47 14.37 12.57
N LEU A 113 -1.03 13.23 12.98
CA LEU A 113 -0.53 12.47 14.10
C LEU A 113 0.90 11.95 13.87
N ILE A 114 1.25 11.55 12.64
CA ILE A 114 2.62 11.17 12.27
C ILE A 114 3.56 12.38 12.44
N ILE A 115 3.18 13.55 11.93
CA ILE A 115 3.99 14.78 12.10
C ILE A 115 4.18 15.08 13.59
N CYS A 116 3.10 15.12 14.37
CA CYS A 116 3.15 15.38 15.80
C CYS A 116 4.00 14.35 16.57
N PHE A 117 3.95 13.08 16.17
CA PHE A 117 4.75 12.02 16.75
C PHE A 117 6.25 12.24 16.48
N VAL A 118 6.61 12.53 15.23
CA VAL A 118 8.00 12.80 14.82
C VAL A 118 8.55 14.06 15.49
N THR A 119 7.73 15.09 15.65
CA THR A 119 8.10 16.33 16.37
C THR A 119 8.03 16.19 17.89
N LYS A 120 7.73 14.99 18.41
CA LYS A 120 7.69 14.66 19.84
C LYS A 120 6.72 15.55 20.64
N MET A 121 5.59 15.93 20.05
CA MET A 121 4.58 16.71 20.74
C MET A 121 3.91 15.90 21.86
N GLN A 122 3.60 16.57 22.98
CA GLN A 122 2.87 15.94 24.07
C GLN A 122 1.42 15.66 23.66
N VAL A 123 0.88 14.52 24.10
CA VAL A 123 -0.47 14.06 23.75
C VAL A 123 -1.55 15.09 24.10
N SER A 124 -1.40 15.82 25.21
CA SER A 124 -2.30 16.91 25.62
C SER A 124 -2.37 18.04 24.60
N LEU A 125 -1.20 18.49 24.15
CA LEU A 125 -1.09 19.54 23.15
C LEU A 125 -1.65 19.07 21.80
N VAL A 126 -1.34 17.83 21.39
CA VAL A 126 -1.86 17.23 20.16
C VAL A 126 -3.39 17.13 20.20
N LEU A 127 -3.96 16.68 21.32
CA LEU A 127 -5.40 16.58 21.52
C LEU A 127 -6.07 17.95 21.35
N GLU A 128 -5.52 18.98 21.99
CA GLU A 128 -6.05 20.35 21.91
C GLU A 128 -6.02 20.87 20.47
N HIS A 129 -4.86 20.88 19.82
CA HIS A 129 -4.72 21.43 18.46
C HIS A 129 -5.53 20.64 17.43
N LEU A 130 -5.52 19.30 17.51
CA LEU A 130 -6.25 18.46 16.57
C LEU A 130 -7.75 18.63 16.75
N ASN A 131 -8.25 18.74 17.97
CA ASN A 131 -9.67 18.97 18.21
C ASN A 131 -10.11 20.38 17.80
N LEU A 132 -9.29 21.40 18.03
CA LEU A 132 -9.54 22.74 17.48
C LEU A 132 -9.66 22.71 15.95
N PHE A 133 -8.77 21.98 15.27
CA PHE A 133 -8.83 21.80 13.82
C PHE A 133 -10.09 21.05 13.37
N ARG A 134 -10.42 19.93 14.02
CA ARG A 134 -11.60 19.12 13.69
C ARG A 134 -12.89 19.90 13.90
N ASN A 135 -12.99 20.67 14.97
CA ASN A 135 -14.15 21.51 15.26
C ASN A 135 -14.39 22.55 14.14
N ARG A 136 -13.33 23.18 13.61
CA ARG A 136 -13.44 24.13 12.47
C ARG A 136 -13.98 23.48 11.20
N ARG A 137 -13.88 22.15 11.07
CA ARG A 137 -14.39 21.37 9.93
C ARG A 137 -15.71 20.66 10.24
N GLY A 138 -16.34 20.94 11.38
CA GLY A 138 -17.57 20.28 11.80
C GLY A 138 -17.39 18.79 12.11
N GLN A 139 -16.20 18.38 12.55
CA GLN A 139 -15.88 16.98 12.79
C GLN A 139 -15.91 16.62 14.28
N PRO A 140 -16.27 15.37 14.61
CA PRO A 140 -16.33 14.93 15.99
C PRO A 140 -14.93 14.97 16.62
N GLN A 141 -14.84 15.29 17.90
CA GLN A 141 -13.57 15.33 18.61
C GLN A 141 -12.92 13.94 18.66
N MET A 142 -11.59 13.94 18.58
CA MET A 142 -10.78 12.76 18.83
C MET A 142 -10.61 12.56 20.34
N SER A 143 -10.67 11.31 20.80
CA SER A 143 -10.43 10.99 22.20
C SER A 143 -8.93 10.91 22.50
N TRP A 144 -8.57 11.17 23.77
CA TRP A 144 -7.22 10.96 24.27
C TRP A 144 -6.73 9.53 23.98
N ALA A 145 -7.57 8.52 24.25
CA ALA A 145 -7.26 7.11 24.02
C ALA A 145 -6.85 6.84 22.56
N THR A 146 -7.57 7.43 21.59
CA THR A 146 -7.23 7.27 20.16
C THR A 146 -5.82 7.75 19.84
N ILE A 147 -5.40 8.88 20.42
CA ILE A 147 -4.07 9.45 20.19
C ILE A 147 -3.00 8.59 20.85
N VAL A 148 -3.23 8.15 22.09
CA VAL A 148 -2.29 7.26 22.81
C VAL A 148 -2.12 5.92 22.10
N ASP A 149 -3.21 5.30 21.65
CA ASP A 149 -3.18 4.05 20.91
C ASP A 149 -2.41 4.21 19.60
N PHE A 150 -2.65 5.30 18.87
CA PHE A 150 -1.93 5.60 17.64
C PHE A 150 -0.42 5.81 17.90
N TYR A 151 -0.06 6.56 18.94
CA TYR A 151 1.34 6.78 19.31
C TYR A 151 2.04 5.49 19.73
N SER A 152 1.34 4.60 20.43
CA SER A 152 1.86 3.29 20.83
C SER A 152 2.13 2.42 19.61
N ARG A 153 1.19 2.38 18.64
CA ARG A 153 1.39 1.71 17.35
C ARG A 153 2.59 2.27 16.58
N MET A 154 2.77 3.60 16.57
CA MET A 154 3.93 4.23 15.92
C MET A 154 5.25 3.81 16.57
N ARG A 155 5.31 3.72 17.91
CA ARG A 155 6.51 3.25 18.62
C ARG A 155 6.86 1.81 18.25
N GLU A 156 5.88 0.92 18.29
CA GLU A 156 6.04 -0.49 17.91
C GLU A 156 6.60 -0.62 16.49
N VAL A 157 6.03 0.11 15.52
CA VAL A 157 6.53 0.11 14.14
C VAL A 157 7.97 0.64 14.07
N THR A 158 8.30 1.72 14.77
CA THR A 158 9.67 2.23 14.78
C THR A 158 10.67 1.28 15.46
N GLU A 159 10.24 0.54 16.48
CA GLU A 159 11.07 -0.47 17.15
C GLU A 159 11.31 -1.69 16.25
N ILE A 160 10.30 -2.15 15.52
CA ILE A 160 10.46 -3.19 14.49
C ILE A 160 11.44 -2.72 13.43
N VAL A 161 11.24 -1.52 12.88
CA VAL A 161 12.12 -0.97 11.85
C VAL A 161 13.56 -0.83 12.38
N ALA A 162 13.74 -0.29 13.59
CA ALA A 162 15.05 -0.15 14.22
C ALA A 162 15.74 -1.49 14.50
N SER A 163 15.00 -2.50 14.96
CA SER A 163 15.55 -3.85 15.22
C SER A 163 15.95 -4.60 13.94
N HIS A 164 15.37 -4.23 12.79
CA HIS A 164 15.74 -4.78 11.50
C HIS A 164 16.81 -3.93 10.78
N HIS A 165 17.11 -2.71 11.25
CA HIS A 165 18.10 -1.82 10.63
C HIS A 165 19.58 -2.23 10.81
N ASP A 166 19.90 -3.28 11.58
CA ASP A 166 21.20 -3.98 11.46
C ASP A 166 21.32 -4.80 10.16
N LYS A 167 20.20 -5.01 9.45
CA LYS A 167 20.15 -5.59 8.10
C LYS A 167 19.44 -4.60 7.20
N LEU A 168 20.22 -3.72 6.57
CA LEU A 168 19.82 -2.88 5.44
C LEU A 168 18.66 -3.52 4.65
N LEU A 169 17.49 -2.89 4.73
CA LEU A 169 16.36 -3.07 3.82
C LEU A 169 16.76 -2.56 2.41
N ARG A 170 17.85 -3.11 1.86
CA ARG A 170 18.04 -3.15 0.41
C ARG A 170 16.86 -3.97 -0.09
N GLY A 171 16.06 -3.38 -0.98
CA GLY A 171 15.19 -4.19 -1.84
C GLY A 171 16.04 -5.27 -2.53
N PRO A 172 15.43 -6.27 -3.16
CA PRO A 172 16.17 -7.30 -3.87
C PRO A 172 16.88 -6.66 -5.07
N GLU A 173 18.05 -6.08 -4.82
CA GLU A 173 19.12 -6.00 -5.80
C GLU A 173 19.58 -7.44 -5.94
N SER A 174 19.27 -8.02 -7.10
CA SER A 174 19.84 -9.25 -7.67
C SER A 174 21.05 -9.76 -6.89
N GLU A 175 20.82 -10.58 -5.86
CA GLU A 175 21.79 -11.60 -5.52
C GLU A 175 21.75 -12.56 -6.69
N ASP A 176 22.87 -12.61 -7.42
CA ASP A 176 23.13 -13.58 -8.46
C ASP A 176 22.69 -14.97 -7.99
N ILE A 177 21.55 -15.43 -8.51
CA ILE A 177 21.06 -16.82 -8.39
C ILE A 177 21.89 -17.71 -9.34
N SER A 178 23.21 -17.53 -9.36
CA SER A 178 24.13 -18.41 -10.08
C SER A 178 24.87 -19.36 -9.13
N ASP A 179 25.02 -19.01 -7.84
CA ASP A 179 25.86 -19.77 -6.91
C ASP A 179 25.11 -20.64 -5.88
N LYS A 180 23.79 -20.76 -5.97
CA LYS A 180 22.99 -21.64 -5.10
C LYS A 180 22.02 -22.59 -5.82
N MET A 181 22.24 -22.89 -7.09
CA MET A 181 21.64 -24.09 -7.66
C MET A 181 22.38 -25.32 -7.11
N PRO A 182 21.70 -26.28 -6.44
CA PRO A 182 22.27 -27.60 -6.30
C PRO A 182 22.55 -28.12 -7.72
N LYS A 183 23.82 -28.49 -7.98
CA LYS A 183 24.21 -29.16 -9.23
C LYS A 183 23.46 -30.49 -9.29
N THR A 184 22.27 -30.49 -9.86
CA THR A 184 21.55 -31.70 -10.22
C THR A 184 22.29 -32.33 -11.40
N SER A 185 23.18 -33.26 -11.08
CA SER A 185 23.69 -34.22 -12.05
C SER A 185 22.55 -35.15 -12.47
N ASN A 186 21.70 -34.71 -13.40
CA ASN A 186 20.75 -35.58 -14.07
C ASN A 186 21.02 -35.56 -15.57
N LYS A 187 22.19 -36.11 -15.94
CA LYS A 187 22.57 -36.45 -17.31
C LYS A 187 21.80 -37.65 -17.88
N LYS A 188 20.69 -38.06 -17.24
CA LYS A 188 19.89 -39.25 -17.61
C LYS A 188 18.40 -38.97 -17.88
N LEU A 189 17.96 -37.70 -17.81
CA LEU A 189 16.55 -37.34 -18.01
C LEU A 189 16.29 -36.58 -19.33
N LEU A 190 17.32 -36.34 -20.13
CA LEU A 190 17.23 -35.65 -21.44
C LEU A 190 17.38 -36.61 -22.65
N GLU A 191 17.48 -37.92 -22.41
CA GLU A 191 17.48 -38.97 -23.46
C GLU A 191 16.13 -39.71 -23.59
N ALA A 192 15.10 -39.29 -22.86
CA ALA A 192 13.79 -39.96 -22.84
C ALA A 192 12.66 -39.16 -23.51
N LEU A 193 12.99 -38.14 -24.32
CA LEU A 193 12.00 -37.32 -25.05
C LEU A 193 12.34 -37.16 -26.54
N SER A 194 13.12 -38.09 -27.10
CA SER A 194 13.34 -38.19 -28.55
C SER A 194 12.80 -39.53 -29.06
N ASP A 195 11.49 -39.73 -28.96
CA ASP A 195 10.82 -40.71 -29.80
C ASP A 195 9.61 -40.01 -30.44
N ASP A 196 9.67 -39.98 -31.76
CA ASP A 196 8.65 -39.53 -32.69
C ASP A 196 7.38 -40.36 -32.51
N ASP A 197 6.26 -39.71 -32.19
CA ASP A 197 4.92 -40.26 -32.44
C ASP A 197 4.08 -39.20 -33.16
N GLU A 198 3.76 -39.52 -34.41
CA GLU A 198 2.90 -38.77 -35.32
C GLU A 198 1.52 -38.51 -34.68
N VAL A 199 1.14 -37.23 -34.58
CA VAL A 199 -0.22 -36.85 -34.17
C VAL A 199 -1.13 -36.95 -35.40
N PRO A 200 -2.22 -37.75 -35.37
CA PRO A 200 -3.14 -37.81 -36.49
C PRO A 200 -3.90 -36.48 -36.62
N PHE A 201 -3.95 -35.95 -37.84
CA PHE A 201 -4.84 -34.87 -38.24
C PHE A 201 -6.30 -35.27 -37.92
N MET A 202 -6.98 -34.51 -37.07
CA MET A 202 -8.43 -34.58 -36.95
C MET A 202 -9.04 -33.59 -37.93
N ASP A 203 -9.85 -34.13 -38.84
CA ASP A 203 -10.66 -33.38 -39.80
C ASP A 203 -11.64 -32.45 -39.08
N ASP A 204 -11.76 -31.23 -39.61
CA ASP A 204 -12.71 -30.22 -39.19
C ASP A 204 -14.14 -30.74 -39.34
N VAL A 205 -14.87 -30.83 -38.22
CA VAL A 205 -16.32 -31.07 -38.24
C VAL A 205 -17.02 -29.73 -38.27
N ASP A 206 -17.46 -29.36 -39.47
CA ASP A 206 -18.45 -28.31 -39.71
C ASP A 206 -19.76 -28.66 -38.98
N GLY A 207 -20.19 -27.77 -38.09
CA GLY A 207 -21.44 -27.91 -37.34
C GLY A 207 -21.91 -26.56 -36.85
N ASP A 208 -22.64 -25.84 -37.71
CA ASP A 208 -23.42 -24.66 -37.35
C ASP A 208 -24.42 -24.99 -36.23
N PRO A 209 -24.44 -24.26 -35.11
CA PRO A 209 -25.55 -24.33 -34.18
C PRO A 209 -26.69 -23.42 -34.65
N ASP A 210 -27.79 -24.06 -35.03
CA ASP A 210 -29.13 -23.49 -35.23
C ASP A 210 -29.52 -22.60 -34.03
N TRP A 211 -29.78 -21.31 -34.31
CA TRP A 211 -30.38 -20.37 -33.37
C TRP A 211 -31.81 -20.05 -33.81
N GLU A 212 -32.73 -20.98 -33.61
CA GLU A 212 -34.17 -20.72 -33.63
C GLU A 212 -34.81 -21.25 -32.34
N ASP A 213 -35.12 -20.32 -31.44
CA ASP A 213 -36.39 -20.24 -30.69
C ASP A 213 -36.25 -19.26 -29.51
N PHE A 214 -36.70 -18.02 -29.73
CA PHE A 214 -37.16 -17.07 -28.71
C PHE A 214 -38.32 -16.24 -29.27
#